data_AF-X0V6C6-F1
#
_entry.id   AF-X0V6C6-F1
#
_cell.length_a   1.000
_cell.length_b   1.000
_cell.length_c   1.000
_cell.angle_alpha   90.00
_cell.angle_beta   90.00
_cell.angle_gamma   90.00
#
_symmetry.space_group_name_H-M   'P 1'
#
loop_
_entity.id
_entity.type
_entity.pdbx_description
1 polymer ?
#
loop_
_entity_poly.entity_id
_entity_poly.type
_entity_poly.pdbx_seq_one_letter_code
_entity_poly.pdbx_strand_id
1 'polypeptide(L)'
;MEDRHSPQSATGPEPAEAPGGGVRPVGAGPERLWAPWRIAYFTEPQPEECILCTIPADTESVESETLILARFERTFVMMNRYPYNTGHLMV
;
A
#
# COMPACT_ATOMS: atom_id res chain seq x y z
N MET A 1 38.82 -38.43 48.37
CA MET A 1 39.71 -38.19 47.22
C MET A 1 39.26 -36.88 46.64
N GLU A 2 39.70 -35.81 47.32
CA GLU A 2 39.77 -34.46 46.80
C GLU A 2 40.40 -34.42 45.41
N ASP A 3 40.32 -33.22 44.85
CA ASP A 3 41.16 -32.70 43.79
C ASP A 3 40.60 -33.03 42.40
N ARG A 4 40.14 -32.07 41.60
CA ARG A 4 40.83 -30.82 41.33
C ARG A 4 40.04 -29.98 40.31
N HIS A 5 40.15 -28.66 40.44
CA HIS A 5 39.98 -27.63 39.41
C HIS A 5 38.56 -27.14 39.05
N SER A 6 38.10 -26.15 39.82
CA SER A 6 37.77 -24.84 39.23
C SER A 6 39.09 -24.23 38.71
N PRO A 7 39.17 -23.55 37.54
CA PRO A 7 38.74 -22.15 37.56
C PRO A 7 38.29 -21.53 36.20
N GLN A 8 37.76 -20.30 36.34
CA GLN A 8 37.69 -19.20 35.37
C GLN A 8 36.44 -19.11 34.47
N SER A 9 35.41 -18.55 35.10
CA SER A 9 34.62 -17.41 34.64
C SER A 9 35.21 -16.66 33.44
N ALA A 10 34.60 -16.82 32.27
CA ALA A 10 34.60 -15.80 31.23
C ALA A 10 33.29 -15.01 31.38
N THR A 11 33.38 -13.84 32.00
CA THR A 11 32.30 -12.86 32.10
C THR A 11 32.00 -12.34 30.70
N GLY A 12 31.03 -12.94 30.01
CA GLY A 12 30.39 -12.30 28.86
C GLY A 12 29.58 -11.08 29.34
N PRO A 13 29.43 -10.02 28.53
CA PRO A 13 28.60 -8.89 28.93
C PRO A 13 27.17 -9.38 29.09
N GLU A 14 26.60 -9.09 30.26
CA GLU A 14 25.18 -9.25 30.57
C GLU A 14 24.36 -8.55 29.46
N PRO A 15 23.35 -9.21 28.85
CA PRO A 15 22.50 -8.52 27.90
C PRO A 15 21.74 -7.45 28.68
N ALA A 16 22.00 -6.18 28.34
CA ALA A 16 21.29 -5.04 28.90
C ALA A 16 19.78 -5.27 28.79
N GLU A 17 19.11 -5.42 29.94
CA GLU A 17 17.65 -5.45 30.02
C GLU A 17 17.11 -4.17 29.39
N ALA A 18 16.43 -4.31 28.25
CA ALA A 18 15.68 -3.22 27.66
C ALA A 18 14.50 -2.88 28.59
N PRO A 19 14.30 -1.60 28.97
CA PRO A 19 13.28 -1.26 29.93
C PRO A 19 11.89 -1.46 29.32
N GLY A 20 11.06 -2.22 30.04
CA GLY A 20 9.60 -2.11 30.05
C GLY A 20 8.91 -2.44 28.74
N GLY A 21 8.42 -3.68 28.64
CA GLY A 21 7.43 -4.07 27.64
C GLY A 21 6.14 -3.27 27.77
N GLY A 22 6.06 -2.15 27.05
CA GLY A 22 4.80 -1.46 26.80
C GLY A 22 3.90 -2.36 25.96
N VAL A 23 2.69 -2.63 26.45
CA VAL A 23 1.64 -3.30 25.67
C VAL A 23 1.35 -2.43 24.45
N ARG A 24 1.69 -2.90 23.24
CA ARG A 24 1.32 -2.18 22.01
C ARG A 24 -0.20 -2.14 21.92
N PRO A 25 -0.82 -0.97 21.70
CA PRO A 25 -2.27 -0.90 21.54
C PRO A 25 -2.69 -1.77 20.34
N VAL A 26 -3.68 -2.63 20.56
CA VAL A 26 -4.34 -3.38 19.49
C VAL A 26 -4.97 -2.35 18.55
N GLY A 27 -4.30 -2.06 17.43
CA GLY A 27 -4.73 -1.04 16.48
C GLY A 27 -3.60 -0.30 15.75
N ALA A 28 -2.33 -0.45 16.15
CA ALA A 28 -1.20 0.21 15.49
C ALA A 28 -0.70 -0.53 14.23
N GLY A 29 -1.61 -1.07 13.43
CA GLY A 29 -1.32 -1.71 12.14
C GLY A 29 -1.90 -0.90 10.99
N PRO A 30 -1.38 -1.04 9.75
CA PRO A 30 -1.96 -0.37 8.60
C PRO A 30 -3.44 -0.72 8.46
N GLU A 31 -4.26 0.29 8.14
CA GLU A 31 -5.68 0.12 7.91
C GLU A 31 -5.91 -0.82 6.71
N ARG A 32 -6.85 -1.77 6.86
CA ARG A 32 -7.11 -2.77 5.83
C ARG A 32 -8.06 -2.20 4.79
N LEU A 33 -7.56 -1.99 3.58
CA LEU A 33 -8.38 -1.66 2.41
C LEU A 33 -8.88 -2.93 1.72
N TRP A 34 -10.20 -3.07 1.65
CA TRP A 34 -10.87 -4.12 0.89
C TRP A 34 -11.00 -3.72 -0.58
N ALA A 35 -10.68 -4.63 -1.50
CA ALA A 35 -10.85 -4.47 -2.95
C ALA A 35 -11.32 -5.79 -3.57
N PRO A 36 -12.64 -6.06 -3.60
CA PRO A 36 -13.19 -7.29 -4.17
C PRO A 36 -12.90 -7.41 -5.68
N TRP A 37 -12.71 -6.28 -6.36
CA TRP A 37 -12.37 -6.19 -7.78
C TRP A 37 -10.93 -6.58 -8.11
N ARG A 38 -10.06 -6.78 -7.11
CA ARG A 38 -8.61 -6.93 -7.32
C ARG A 38 -8.23 -8.08 -8.23
N ILE A 39 -8.95 -9.21 -8.15
CA ILE A 39 -8.66 -10.35 -9.03
C ILE A 39 -8.94 -10.00 -10.49
N ALA A 40 -10.08 -9.36 -10.77
CA ALA A 40 -10.44 -8.93 -12.12
C ALA A 40 -9.39 -7.98 -12.70
N TYR A 41 -8.94 -6.99 -11.92
CA TYR A 41 -7.90 -6.05 -12.33
C TYR A 41 -6.60 -6.74 -12.80
N PHE A 42 -6.17 -7.79 -12.09
CA PHE A 42 -4.96 -8.52 -12.46
C PHE A 42 -5.15 -9.47 -13.64
N THR A 43 -6.36 -9.97 -13.86
CA THR A 43 -6.66 -10.91 -14.95
C THR A 43 -7.00 -10.22 -16.27
N GLU A 44 -7.46 -8.97 -16.23
CA GLU A 44 -7.77 -8.20 -17.42
C GLU A 44 -6.50 -7.83 -18.20
N PRO A 45 -6.56 -7.80 -19.54
CA PRO A 45 -5.46 -7.32 -20.35
C PRO A 45 -5.18 -5.86 -20.00
N GLN A 46 -3.92 -5.57 -19.70
CA GLN A 46 -3.51 -4.19 -19.43
C GLN A 46 -3.37 -3.42 -20.75
N PRO A 47 -3.78 -2.14 -20.77
CA PRO A 47 -3.57 -1.30 -21.94
C PRO A 47 -2.07 -1.15 -22.20
N GLU A 48 -1.68 -1.22 -23.48
CA GLU A 48 -0.30 -1.01 -23.90
C GLU A 48 0.10 0.48 -23.83
N GLU A 49 -0.89 1.36 -23.93
CA GLU A 49 -0.71 2.81 -23.89
C GLU A 49 -0.99 3.40 -22.50
N CYS A 50 -0.43 4.58 -22.26
CA CYS A 50 -0.70 5.33 -21.04
C CYS A 50 -2.14 5.86 -21.06
N ILE A 51 -2.98 5.30 -20.20
CA ILE A 51 -4.39 5.73 -20.06
C ILE A 51 -4.53 7.22 -19.74
N LEU A 52 -3.57 7.80 -19.00
CA LEU A 52 -3.58 9.22 -18.64
C LEU A 52 -3.14 10.14 -19.79
N CYS A 53 -2.65 9.56 -20.90
CA CYS A 53 -2.33 10.28 -22.12
C CYS A 53 -3.41 10.08 -23.18
N THR A 54 -3.81 8.83 -23.42
CA THR A 54 -4.74 8.48 -24.50
C THR A 54 -6.17 8.93 -24.20
N ILE A 55 -6.68 8.67 -22.98
CA ILE A 55 -8.07 9.02 -22.62
C ILE A 55 -8.30 10.54 -22.68
N PRO A 56 -7.42 11.41 -22.17
CA PRO A 56 -7.61 12.85 -22.30
C PRO A 56 -7.47 13.36 -23.74
N ALA A 57 -6.70 12.68 -24.60
CA ALA A 57 -6.58 13.03 -26.01
C ALA A 57 -7.81 12.61 -26.84
N ASP A 58 -8.57 11.62 -26.36
CA ASP A 58 -9.82 11.21 -26.97
C ASP A 58 -10.93 12.22 -26.66
N THR A 59 -11.25 13.04 -27.66
CA THR A 59 -12.35 14.02 -27.62
C THR A 59 -13.60 13.54 -28.33
N GLU A 60 -13.55 12.37 -28.98
CA GLU A 60 -14.64 11.86 -29.81
C GLU A 60 -15.52 10.87 -29.04
N SER A 61 -14.94 10.10 -28.10
CA SER A 61 -15.69 9.21 -27.22
C SER A 61 -16.57 9.97 -26.21
N VAL A 62 -17.67 9.35 -25.81
CA VAL A 62 -18.56 9.92 -24.79
C VAL A 62 -17.86 9.90 -23.42
N GLU A 63 -18.08 10.96 -22.62
CA GLU A 63 -17.45 11.10 -21.30
C GLU A 63 -17.76 9.92 -20.34
N SER A 64 -18.91 9.26 -20.53
CA SER A 64 -19.27 8.05 -19.76
C SER A 64 -18.37 6.85 -20.05
N GLU A 65 -17.77 6.76 -21.23
CA GLU A 65 -16.83 5.69 -21.61
C GLU A 65 -15.43 5.98 -21.06
N THR A 66 -15.00 7.25 -21.11
CA THR A 66 -13.67 7.69 -20.64
C THR A 66 -13.59 7.87 -19.13
N LEU A 67 -14.75 7.93 -18.44
CA LEU A 67 -14.87 8.22 -17.03
C LEU A 67 -14.35 9.61 -16.63
N ILE A 68 -14.16 10.51 -17.60
CA ILE A 68 -13.80 11.90 -17.36
C ILE A 68 -15.05 12.65 -16.88
N LEU A 69 -14.88 13.46 -15.85
CA LEU A 69 -15.93 14.29 -15.26
C LEU A 69 -15.78 15.76 -15.66
N ALA A 70 -14.53 16.23 -15.78
CA ALA A 70 -14.22 17.61 -16.11
C ALA A 70 -12.84 17.72 -16.74
N ARG A 71 -12.69 18.66 -17.68
CA ARG A 71 -11.44 19.00 -18.37
C ARG A 71 -11.11 20.48 -18.13
N PHE A 72 -9.86 20.75 -17.84
CA PHE A 72 -9.30 22.08 -17.67
C PHE A 72 -8.10 22.26 -18.61
N GLU A 73 -7.52 23.47 -18.64
CA GLU A 73 -6.41 23.79 -19.56
C GLU A 73 -5.19 22.86 -19.39
N ARG A 74 -4.93 22.37 -18.16
CA ARG A 74 -3.71 21.62 -17.83
C ARG A 74 -3.96 20.36 -17.00
N THR A 75 -5.21 20.08 -16.67
CA THR A 75 -5.61 18.99 -15.78
C THR A 75 -6.98 18.48 -16.22
N PHE A 76 -7.33 17.28 -15.77
CA PHE A 76 -8.65 16.72 -15.96
C PHE A 76 -9.00 15.89 -14.72
N VAL A 77 -10.27 15.73 -14.42
CA VAL A 77 -10.75 14.93 -13.29
C VAL A 77 -11.44 13.71 -13.85
N MET A 78 -11.08 12.52 -13.39
CA MET A 78 -11.71 11.27 -13.81
C MET A 78 -12.06 10.36 -12.63
N MET A 79 -13.09 9.54 -12.80
CA MET A 79 -13.44 8.50 -11.84
C MET A 79 -12.42 7.36 -11.90
N ASN A 80 -12.03 6.83 -10.75
CA ASN A 80 -11.27 5.59 -10.72
C ASN A 80 -12.19 4.42 -11.11
N ARG A 81 -11.82 3.65 -12.14
CA ARG A 81 -12.53 2.44 -12.57
C ARG A 81 -12.59 1.37 -11.46
N TYR A 82 -11.63 1.39 -10.54
CA TYR A 82 -11.48 0.46 -9.42
C TYR A 82 -11.48 1.21 -8.08
N PRO A 83 -12.64 1.71 -7.63
CA PRO A 83 -12.74 2.56 -6.44
C PRO A 83 -12.58 1.76 -5.14
N TYR A 84 -11.97 2.38 -4.12
CA TYR A 84 -11.99 1.88 -2.73
C TYR A 84 -13.15 2.45 -1.93
N ASN A 85 -13.62 3.65 -2.28
CA ASN A 85 -14.77 4.33 -1.74
C ASN A 85 -15.60 4.95 -2.88
N THR A 86 -16.87 5.25 -2.60
CA THR A 86 -17.71 6.00 -3.54
C THR A 86 -17.10 7.37 -3.78
N GLY A 87 -16.98 7.77 -5.05
CA GLY A 87 -16.35 9.03 -5.42
C GLY A 87 -14.82 8.99 -5.35
N HIS A 88 -14.19 7.82 -5.50
CA HIS A 88 -12.74 7.76 -5.69
C HIS A 88 -12.37 8.39 -7.05
N LEU A 89 -11.69 9.54 -7.00
CA LEU A 89 -11.32 10.34 -8.17
C LEU A 89 -9.80 10.39 -8.35
N MET A 90 -9.40 10.70 -9.58
CA MET A 90 -8.03 11.04 -9.97
C MET A 90 -8.04 12.42 -10.65
N VAL A 91 -6.94 13.17 -10.50
CA VAL A 91 -6.71 14.52 -11.06
C VAL A 91 -5.36 14.57 -11.75
#